data_AF-A0A2D5IY24-F1
#
_entry.id   AF-A0A2D5IY24-F1
#
_cell.length_a   1.000
_cell.length_b   1.000
_cell.length_c   1.000
_cell.angle_alpha   90.00
_cell.angle_beta   90.00
_cell.angle_gamma   90.00
#
_symmetry.space_group_name_H-M   'P 1'
#
loop_
_entity.id
_entity.type
_entity.pdbx_description
1 polymer ?
#
loop_
_entity_poly.entity_id
_entity_poly.type
_entity_poly.pdbx_seq_one_letter_code
_entity_poly.pdbx_strand_id
1 'polypeptide(L)'
;MALAQRPPGAGRHKAKRSDLIAEEVLRWALLNRMKPGDRLPQEKELLEMFECSRGTLREALKSLEVQGVVRIVTGPRGGARLTRVPEDRAMKLLTNYFWFRESDARTIYEARSLLEPLMVRVAIDHLTDDDFAAMRDTVDLCHHGCAGAVDAATHRAAEIQFHQIIANRVPNPFFRFFCIFVNHVLFTSITPKAVAIGQTRPFSDHVIHAHEEIIEALEARDADRASELMAAHVEEAGSLAADLEFNFDRALFDPILSQQIDVAGALERLQGHDPSRVVSPGLKDD
;
A
#
# COMPACT_ATOMS: atom_id res chain seq x y z
N MET A 1 24.58 -3.22 39.41
CA MET A 1 25.17 -4.22 38.49
C MET A 1 24.25 -4.40 37.29
N ALA A 2 24.63 -3.87 36.13
CA ALA A 2 24.23 -4.36 34.81
C ALA A 2 25.22 -3.77 33.80
N LEU A 3 25.99 -4.63 33.13
CA LEU A 3 27.01 -4.30 32.16
C LEU A 3 26.37 -3.71 30.89
N ALA A 4 26.59 -2.44 30.60
CA ALA A 4 26.37 -1.92 29.25
C ALA A 4 27.58 -2.29 28.38
N GLN A 5 27.37 -3.31 27.56
CA GLN A 5 28.34 -3.89 26.65
C GLN A 5 28.62 -2.94 25.47
N ARG A 6 29.86 -3.05 24.97
CA ARG A 6 30.46 -2.42 23.76
C ARG A 6 29.48 -2.22 22.59
N PRO A 7 29.63 -1.14 21.77
CA PRO A 7 28.82 -1.00 20.57
C PRO A 7 29.16 -2.13 19.58
N PRO A 8 28.16 -2.75 18.91
CA PRO A 8 28.45 -3.71 17.87
C PRO A 8 29.06 -2.97 16.68
N GLY A 9 30.25 -3.40 16.27
CA GLY A 9 30.88 -2.94 15.05
C GLY A 9 29.93 -3.15 13.88
N ALA A 10 29.85 -2.17 12.99
CA ALA A 10 29.16 -2.26 11.71
C ALA A 10 29.84 -3.32 10.83
N GLY A 11 29.55 -4.59 11.11
CA GLY A 11 29.88 -5.71 10.25
C GLY A 11 29.01 -5.59 9.01
N ARG A 12 29.64 -5.35 7.85
CA ARG A 12 28.98 -5.62 6.56
C ARG A 12 28.50 -7.06 6.61
N HIS A 13 27.19 -7.26 6.70
CA HIS A 13 26.61 -8.59 6.76
C HIS A 13 27.06 -9.33 5.48
N LYS A 14 27.94 -10.34 5.62
CA LYS A 14 28.33 -11.17 4.49
C LYS A 14 27.07 -11.91 4.06
N ALA A 15 26.57 -11.64 2.85
CA ALA A 15 25.35 -12.25 2.33
C ALA A 15 25.43 -13.77 2.50
N LYS A 16 24.36 -14.39 3.01
CA LYS A 16 24.35 -15.84 3.19
C LYS A 16 24.47 -16.49 1.81
N ARG A 17 25.16 -17.64 1.72
CA ARG A 17 25.28 -18.33 0.42
C ARG A 17 23.90 -18.67 -0.15
N SER A 18 22.92 -19.01 0.69
CA SER A 18 21.54 -19.26 0.26
C SER A 18 20.86 -18.03 -0.38
N ASP A 19 21.15 -16.81 0.09
CA ASP A 19 20.62 -15.58 -0.53
C ASP A 19 21.24 -15.37 -1.92
N LEU A 20 22.54 -15.59 -2.06
CA LEU A 20 23.23 -15.51 -3.37
C LEU A 20 22.69 -16.55 -4.36
N ILE A 21 22.44 -17.78 -3.90
CA ILE A 21 21.83 -18.83 -4.74
C ILE A 21 20.42 -18.43 -5.17
N ALA A 22 19.62 -17.80 -4.28
CA ALA A 22 18.29 -17.33 -4.63
C ALA A 22 18.35 -16.27 -5.76
N GLU A 23 19.28 -15.32 -5.68
CA GLU A 23 19.52 -14.33 -6.73
C GLU A 23 20.00 -14.96 -8.04
N GLU A 24 20.89 -15.96 -7.97
CA GLU A 24 21.39 -16.69 -9.13
C GLU A 24 20.27 -17.47 -9.84
N VAL A 25 19.41 -18.17 -9.09
CA VAL A 25 18.23 -18.88 -9.61
C VAL A 25 17.29 -17.91 -10.32
N LEU A 26 17.02 -16.75 -9.72
CA LEU A 26 16.18 -15.71 -10.30
C LEU A 26 16.77 -15.14 -11.59
N ARG A 27 18.06 -14.78 -11.56
CA ARG A 27 18.77 -14.26 -12.72
C ARG A 27 18.76 -15.28 -13.86
N TRP A 28 19.00 -16.55 -13.57
CA TRP A 28 18.93 -17.62 -14.55
C TRP A 28 17.53 -17.74 -15.15
N ALA A 29 16.47 -17.75 -14.33
CA ALA A 29 15.09 -17.84 -14.82
C ALA A 29 14.73 -16.68 -15.76
N LEU A 30 15.13 -15.45 -15.40
CA LEU A 30 14.95 -14.26 -16.22
C LEU A 30 15.71 -14.34 -17.56
N LEU A 31 16.98 -14.76 -17.53
CA LEU A 31 17.78 -14.92 -18.74
C LEU A 31 17.23 -15.99 -19.69
N ASN A 32 16.55 -17.00 -19.14
CA ASN A 32 15.85 -18.04 -19.91
C ASN A 32 14.41 -17.66 -20.29
N ARG A 33 14.00 -16.40 -20.06
CA ARG A 33 12.68 -15.86 -20.40
C ARG A 33 11.51 -16.69 -19.83
N MET A 34 11.73 -17.31 -18.67
CA MET A 34 10.69 -18.05 -17.99
C MET A 34 9.58 -17.11 -17.49
N LYS A 35 8.35 -17.62 -17.43
CA LYS A 35 7.14 -16.89 -17.04
C LYS A 35 6.52 -17.46 -15.77
N PRO A 36 5.67 -16.69 -15.06
CA PRO A 36 4.83 -17.24 -14.01
C PRO A 36 4.10 -18.53 -14.48
N GLY A 37 4.12 -19.56 -13.64
CA GLY A 37 3.60 -20.90 -13.95
C GLY A 37 4.67 -21.90 -14.41
N ASP A 38 5.76 -21.43 -15.00
CA ASP A 38 6.86 -22.28 -15.45
C ASP A 38 7.53 -22.99 -14.28
N ARG A 39 7.97 -24.22 -14.53
CA ARG A 39 8.66 -25.06 -13.55
C ARG A 39 10.16 -24.81 -13.64
N LEU A 40 10.78 -24.50 -12.51
CA LEU A 40 12.24 -24.49 -12.40
C LEU A 40 12.81 -25.91 -12.64
N PRO A 41 14.08 -26.03 -13.06
CA PRO A 41 14.77 -27.32 -13.15
C PRO A 41 14.63 -28.15 -11.87
N GLN A 42 14.77 -29.46 -12.00
CA GLN A 42 14.63 -30.34 -10.84
C GLN A 42 15.74 -30.08 -9.81
N GLU A 43 15.51 -30.44 -8.54
CA GLU A 43 16.46 -30.20 -7.45
C GLU A 43 17.87 -30.68 -7.82
N LYS A 44 17.99 -31.86 -8.45
CA LYS A 44 19.28 -32.41 -8.88
C LYS A 44 20.00 -31.51 -9.90
N GLU A 45 19.27 -31.01 -10.90
CA GLU A 45 19.82 -30.13 -11.94
C GLU A 45 20.23 -28.78 -11.36
N LEU A 46 19.42 -28.20 -10.47
CA LEU A 46 19.75 -26.95 -9.78
C LEU A 46 21.01 -27.09 -8.91
N LEU A 47 21.20 -28.23 -8.24
CA LEU A 47 22.41 -28.49 -7.44
C LEU A 47 23.68 -28.51 -8.31
N GLU A 48 23.59 -29.13 -9.49
CA GLU A 48 24.68 -29.19 -10.46
C GLU A 48 24.93 -27.81 -11.09
N MET A 49 23.89 -27.09 -11.49
CA MET A 49 23.98 -25.77 -12.13
C MET A 49 24.57 -24.68 -11.26
N PHE A 50 24.22 -24.65 -9.97
CA PHE A 50 24.63 -23.60 -9.04
C PHE A 50 25.71 -24.05 -8.04
N GLU A 51 26.25 -25.26 -8.23
CA GLU A 51 27.33 -25.85 -7.43
C GLU A 51 27.13 -25.64 -5.92
N CYS A 52 25.96 -26.03 -5.41
CA CYS A 52 25.58 -25.79 -4.02
C CYS A 52 25.10 -27.05 -3.30
N SER A 53 25.09 -27.00 -1.97
CA SER A 53 24.56 -28.11 -1.17
C SER A 53 23.03 -28.16 -1.22
N ARG A 54 22.45 -29.34 -1.01
CA ARG A 54 20.98 -29.52 -0.92
C ARG A 54 20.34 -28.61 0.13
N GLY A 55 20.98 -28.43 1.28
CA GLY A 55 20.48 -27.54 2.33
C GLY A 55 20.43 -26.08 1.86
N THR A 56 21.51 -25.60 1.24
CA THR A 56 21.61 -24.24 0.69
C THR A 56 20.55 -23.98 -0.38
N LEU A 57 20.35 -24.92 -1.31
CA LEU A 57 19.32 -24.78 -2.35
C LEU A 57 17.91 -24.72 -1.76
N ARG A 58 17.62 -25.58 -0.77
CA ARG A 58 16.30 -25.58 -0.12
C ARG A 58 16.03 -24.29 0.63
N GLU A 59 17.02 -23.74 1.33
CA GLU A 59 16.91 -22.41 1.95
C GLU A 59 16.68 -21.32 0.90
N ALA A 60 17.42 -21.34 -0.22
CA ALA A 60 17.26 -20.39 -1.31
C ALA A 60 15.85 -20.43 -1.89
N LEU A 61 15.36 -21.63 -2.25
CA LEU A 61 14.00 -21.83 -2.76
C LEU A 61 12.93 -21.45 -1.74
N LYS A 62 13.18 -21.71 -0.44
CA LYS A 62 12.26 -21.30 0.63
C LYS A 62 12.21 -19.79 0.78
N SER A 63 13.35 -19.11 0.68
CA SER A 63 13.42 -17.64 0.67
C SER A 63 12.63 -17.06 -0.50
N LEU A 64 12.81 -17.60 -1.71
CA LEU A 64 12.03 -17.20 -2.88
C LEU A 64 10.52 -17.48 -2.71
N GLU A 65 10.15 -18.57 -2.04
CA GLU A 65 8.75 -18.87 -1.73
C GLU A 65 8.15 -17.85 -0.75
N VAL A 66 8.90 -17.46 0.28
CA VAL A 66 8.50 -16.40 1.22
C VAL A 66 8.35 -15.06 0.49
N GLN A 67 9.24 -14.76 -0.46
CA GLN A 67 9.15 -13.56 -1.31
C GLN A 67 8.01 -13.63 -2.33
N GLY A 68 7.42 -14.81 -2.57
CA GLY A 68 6.30 -14.99 -3.51
C GLY A 68 6.74 -15.08 -4.97
N VAL A 69 8.03 -15.29 -5.19
CA VAL A 69 8.66 -15.46 -6.50
C VAL A 69 8.46 -16.88 -7.02
N VAL A 70 8.40 -17.85 -6.10
CA VAL A 70 8.07 -19.25 -6.43
C VAL A 70 7.00 -19.80 -5.49
N ARG A 71 6.36 -20.89 -5.92
CA ARG A 71 5.60 -21.79 -5.05
C ARG A 71 6.18 -23.20 -5.13
N ILE A 72 6.27 -23.89 -4.00
CA ILE A 72 6.72 -25.29 -3.98
C ILE A 72 5.50 -26.22 -4.11
N VAL A 73 5.47 -27.01 -5.19
CA VAL A 73 4.44 -28.04 -5.40
C VAL A 73 4.98 -29.40 -4.96
N THR A 74 4.22 -30.18 -4.21
CA THR A 74 4.62 -31.52 -3.74
C THR A 74 4.26 -32.62 -4.76
N GLY A 75 4.86 -33.81 -4.61
CA GLY A 75 4.56 -35.01 -5.41
C GLY A 75 5.54 -35.31 -6.56
N PRO A 76 5.34 -36.40 -7.32
CA PRO A 76 6.30 -36.90 -8.33
C PRO A 76 6.62 -35.92 -9.47
N ARG A 77 5.70 -35.01 -9.78
CA ARG A 77 5.87 -33.90 -10.76
C ARG A 77 5.96 -32.53 -10.08
N GLY A 78 6.20 -32.53 -8.77
CA GLY A 78 6.37 -31.34 -7.94
C GLY A 78 7.68 -30.60 -8.19
N GLY A 79 7.95 -29.58 -7.40
CA GLY A 79 9.11 -28.70 -7.54
C GLY A 79 8.71 -27.23 -7.48
N ALA A 80 9.72 -26.37 -7.55
CA ALA A 80 9.50 -24.93 -7.55
C ALA A 80 8.93 -24.46 -8.88
N ARG A 81 7.89 -23.63 -8.82
CA ARG A 81 7.27 -22.99 -9.99
C ARG A 81 7.29 -21.49 -9.78
N LEU A 82 7.63 -20.74 -10.83
CA LEU A 82 7.59 -19.28 -10.80
C LEU A 82 6.17 -18.79 -10.57
N THR A 83 6.04 -17.69 -9.86
CA THR A 83 4.78 -17.00 -9.58
C THR A 83 4.92 -15.52 -9.88
N ARG A 84 3.79 -14.86 -10.17
CA ARG A 84 3.72 -13.40 -10.07
C ARG A 84 3.75 -13.07 -8.58
N VAL A 85 4.67 -12.20 -8.17
CA VAL A 85 4.71 -11.75 -6.78
C VAL A 85 3.39 -11.02 -6.50
N PRO A 86 2.63 -11.46 -5.49
CA PRO A 86 1.40 -10.76 -5.11
C PRO A 86 1.66 -9.30 -4.74
N GLU A 87 0.81 -8.38 -5.20
CA GLU A 87 0.98 -6.94 -4.99
C GLU A 87 1.03 -6.57 -3.50
N ASP A 88 0.16 -7.18 -2.69
CA ASP A 88 0.11 -7.03 -1.23
C ASP A 88 1.44 -7.41 -0.56
N ARG A 89 2.14 -8.41 -1.09
CA ARG A 89 3.45 -8.85 -0.58
C ARG A 89 4.54 -7.83 -0.90
N ALA A 90 4.51 -7.24 -2.09
CA ALA A 90 5.43 -6.17 -2.48
C ALA A 90 5.18 -4.90 -1.65
N MET A 91 3.92 -4.49 -1.50
CA MET A 91 3.53 -3.36 -0.66
C MET A 91 3.97 -3.57 0.78
N LYS A 92 3.70 -4.73 1.39
CA LYS A 92 4.13 -5.04 2.75
C LYS A 92 5.64 -4.89 2.94
N LEU A 93 6.46 -5.35 1.99
CA LEU A 93 7.92 -5.19 2.08
C LEU A 93 8.34 -3.71 2.08
N LEU A 94 7.72 -2.90 1.21
CA LEU A 94 7.97 -1.46 1.17
C LEU A 94 7.45 -0.74 2.42
N THR A 95 6.25 -1.06 2.89
CA THR A 95 5.71 -0.52 4.15
C THR A 95 6.65 -0.81 5.31
N ASN A 96 7.19 -2.04 5.39
CA ASN A 96 8.18 -2.40 6.41
C ASN A 96 9.47 -1.56 6.32
N TYR A 97 9.89 -1.18 5.11
CA TYR A 97 11.07 -0.33 4.90
C TYR A 97 10.85 1.08 5.45
N PHE A 98 9.61 1.58 5.45
CA PHE A 98 9.25 2.90 5.97
C PHE A 98 8.91 2.93 7.47
N TRP A 99 8.70 1.79 8.14
CA TRP A 99 8.31 1.76 9.55
C TRP A 99 9.19 2.56 10.52
N PHE A 100 10.49 2.60 10.27
CA PHE A 100 11.46 3.32 11.10
C PHE A 100 11.99 4.60 10.42
N ARG A 101 11.32 5.05 9.37
CA ARG A 101 11.60 6.32 8.70
C ARG A 101 10.55 7.33 9.09
N GLU A 102 10.98 8.57 9.30
CA GLU A 102 10.04 9.69 9.47
C GLU A 102 9.19 9.78 8.20
N SER A 103 7.91 9.45 8.36
CA SER A 103 6.89 9.45 7.31
C SER A 103 5.65 10.12 7.91
N ASP A 104 5.73 11.43 8.09
CA ASP A 104 4.64 12.25 8.60
C ASP A 104 3.60 12.50 7.49
N ALA A 105 2.45 13.05 7.90
CA ALA A 105 1.37 13.40 6.98
C ALA A 105 1.88 14.35 5.89
N ARG A 106 2.72 15.34 6.22
CA ARG A 106 3.28 16.29 5.25
C ARG A 106 4.05 15.58 4.13
N THR A 107 4.94 14.65 4.48
CA THR A 107 5.75 13.90 3.51
C THR A 107 4.88 13.04 2.60
N ILE A 108 3.85 12.40 3.15
CA ILE A 108 2.93 11.56 2.37
C ILE A 108 2.09 12.43 1.42
N TYR A 109 1.54 13.55 1.91
CA TYR A 109 0.73 14.45 1.10
C TYR A 109 1.54 15.23 0.06
N GLU A 110 2.83 15.49 0.27
CA GLU A 110 3.73 16.00 -0.77
C GLU A 110 3.81 15.02 -1.96
N ALA A 111 3.97 13.72 -1.68
CA ALA A 111 3.96 12.71 -2.72
C ALA A 111 2.59 12.63 -3.44
N ARG A 112 1.48 12.67 -2.69
CA ARG A 112 0.13 12.67 -3.25
C ARG A 112 -0.12 13.88 -4.16
N SER A 113 0.34 15.07 -3.75
CA SER A 113 0.14 16.32 -4.50
C SER A 113 0.80 16.29 -5.88
N LEU A 114 1.88 15.52 -6.02
CA LEU A 114 2.56 15.31 -7.30
C LEU A 114 1.94 14.17 -8.11
N LEU A 115 1.51 13.10 -7.45
CA LEU A 115 1.03 11.89 -8.13
C LEU A 115 -0.44 11.98 -8.53
N GLU A 116 -1.34 12.29 -7.60
CA GLU A 116 -2.79 12.14 -7.81
C GLU A 116 -3.36 13.02 -8.93
N PRO A 117 -2.98 14.31 -9.08
CA PRO A 117 -3.46 15.12 -10.21
C PRO A 117 -3.07 14.53 -11.57
N LEU A 118 -1.84 14.02 -11.69
CA LEU A 118 -1.37 13.36 -12.91
C LEU A 118 -2.09 12.02 -13.12
N MET A 119 -2.34 11.26 -12.05
CA MET A 119 -3.03 9.99 -12.14
C MET A 119 -4.48 10.16 -12.56
N VAL A 120 -5.17 11.18 -12.07
CA VAL A 120 -6.54 11.54 -12.50
C VAL A 120 -6.60 11.74 -14.01
N ARG A 121 -5.69 12.53 -14.58
CA ARG A 121 -5.62 12.77 -16.03
C ARG A 121 -5.43 11.50 -16.84
N VAL A 122 -4.62 10.58 -16.32
CA VAL A 122 -4.24 9.35 -17.03
C VAL A 122 -5.29 8.25 -16.83
N ALA A 123 -5.99 8.24 -15.70
CA ALA A 123 -7.03 7.27 -15.38
C ALA A 123 -8.38 7.65 -16.00
N ILE A 124 -8.60 8.93 -16.33
CA ILE A 124 -9.91 9.45 -16.71
C ILE A 124 -10.55 8.63 -17.83
N ASP A 125 -9.86 8.31 -18.92
CA ASP A 125 -10.43 7.55 -20.05
C ASP A 125 -10.66 6.06 -19.77
N HIS A 126 -10.19 5.57 -18.63
CA HIS A 126 -10.29 4.18 -18.20
C HIS A 126 -11.35 3.95 -17.11
N LEU A 127 -11.95 5.03 -16.57
CA LEU A 127 -13.04 4.97 -15.61
C LEU A 127 -14.35 4.54 -16.28
N THR A 128 -15.00 3.56 -15.67
CA THR A 128 -16.28 2.96 -16.08
C THR A 128 -17.44 3.47 -15.22
N ASP A 129 -18.67 3.23 -15.67
CA ASP A 129 -19.88 3.57 -14.90
C ASP A 129 -19.91 2.88 -13.53
N ASP A 130 -19.38 1.66 -13.44
CA ASP A 130 -19.21 0.93 -12.17
C ASP A 130 -18.21 1.63 -11.23
N ASP A 131 -17.15 2.24 -11.78
CA ASP A 131 -16.19 3.02 -10.98
C ASP A 131 -16.83 4.31 -10.47
N PHE A 132 -17.64 4.99 -11.29
CA PHE A 132 -18.37 6.17 -10.88
C PHE A 132 -19.42 5.87 -9.81
N ALA A 133 -20.13 4.75 -9.92
CA ALA A 133 -21.03 4.25 -8.88
C ALA A 133 -20.27 3.97 -7.58
N ALA A 134 -19.13 3.27 -7.66
CA ALA A 134 -18.31 2.98 -6.48
C ALA A 134 -17.75 4.26 -5.82
N MET A 135 -17.35 5.26 -6.60
CA MET A 135 -16.90 6.56 -6.05
C MET A 135 -18.04 7.28 -5.32
N ARG A 136 -19.27 7.30 -5.88
CA ARG A 136 -20.44 7.85 -5.19
C ARG A 136 -20.75 7.13 -3.89
N ASP A 137 -20.68 5.79 -3.88
CA ASP A 137 -20.85 5.00 -2.65
C ASP A 137 -19.85 5.41 -1.57
N THR A 138 -18.60 5.76 -1.95
CA THR A 138 -17.61 6.27 -0.97
C THR A 138 -18.00 7.64 -0.41
N VAL A 139 -18.54 8.54 -1.24
CA VAL A 139 -19.02 9.87 -0.81
C VAL A 139 -20.23 9.72 0.11
N ASP A 140 -21.17 8.84 -0.20
CA ASP A 140 -22.34 8.56 0.64
C ASP A 140 -21.94 8.00 2.01
N LEU A 141 -20.92 7.14 2.08
CA LEU A 141 -20.35 6.67 3.34
C LEU A 141 -19.74 7.81 4.15
N CYS A 142 -19.11 8.80 3.50
CA CYS A 142 -18.58 9.99 4.18
C CYS A 142 -19.70 10.87 4.74
N HIS A 143 -20.79 11.09 3.98
CA HIS A 143 -21.99 11.78 4.47
C HIS A 143 -22.59 11.09 5.70
N HIS A 144 -22.75 9.76 5.65
CA HIS A 144 -23.22 8.97 6.79
C HIS A 144 -22.26 9.07 7.99
N GLY A 145 -20.95 9.14 7.75
CA GLY A 145 -19.93 9.31 8.79
C GLY A 145 -20.08 10.66 9.49
N CYS A 146 -20.30 11.73 8.73
CA CYS A 146 -20.56 13.07 9.27
C CYS A 146 -21.87 13.15 10.07
N ALA A 147 -22.88 12.38 9.68
CA ALA A 147 -24.14 12.25 10.41
C ALA A 147 -24.06 11.33 11.65
N GLY A 148 -22.92 10.67 11.88
CA GLY A 148 -22.74 9.70 12.96
C GLY A 148 -23.46 8.36 12.74
N ALA A 149 -23.88 8.07 11.51
CA ALA A 149 -24.56 6.83 11.13
C ALA A 149 -23.59 5.67 10.84
N VAL A 150 -22.32 5.97 10.56
CA VAL A 150 -21.23 4.98 10.48
C VAL A 150 -20.06 5.39 11.38
N ASP A 151 -19.23 4.42 11.77
CA ASP A 151 -18.09 4.68 12.62
C ASP A 151 -16.95 5.40 11.88
N ALA A 152 -16.04 6.01 12.65
CA ALA A 152 -14.93 6.79 12.12
C ALA A 152 -13.96 5.98 11.24
N ALA A 153 -13.73 4.68 11.51
CA ALA A 153 -12.84 3.87 10.70
C ALA A 153 -13.46 3.60 9.31
N THR A 154 -14.76 3.27 9.27
CA THR A 154 -15.52 3.13 8.02
C THR A 154 -15.48 4.42 7.20
N HIS A 155 -15.73 5.57 7.84
CA HIS A 155 -15.66 6.89 7.19
C HIS A 155 -14.28 7.13 6.56
N ARG A 156 -13.18 6.95 7.31
CA ARG A 156 -11.83 7.21 6.75
C ARG A 156 -11.38 6.24 5.69
N ALA A 157 -11.81 5.00 5.80
CA ALA A 157 -11.57 4.05 4.74
C ALA A 157 -12.25 4.47 3.44
N ALA A 158 -13.47 5.02 3.51
CA ALA A 158 -14.18 5.52 2.34
C ALA A 158 -13.43 6.70 1.68
N GLU A 159 -12.94 7.67 2.46
CA GLU A 159 -12.15 8.80 1.94
C GLU A 159 -10.92 8.33 1.12
N ILE A 160 -10.23 7.28 1.58
CA ILE A 160 -9.05 6.73 0.90
C ILE A 160 -9.44 5.81 -0.26
N GLN A 161 -10.54 5.06 -0.12
CA GLN A 161 -11.07 4.20 -1.17
C GLN A 161 -11.42 4.97 -2.44
N PHE A 162 -11.90 6.22 -2.32
CA PHE A 162 -12.10 7.11 -3.45
C PHE A 162 -10.85 7.21 -4.35
N HIS A 163 -9.71 7.56 -3.74
CA HIS A 163 -8.41 7.67 -4.43
C HIS A 163 -7.93 6.33 -4.97
N GLN A 164 -8.22 5.25 -4.25
CA GLN A 164 -7.88 3.89 -4.65
C GLN A 164 -8.60 3.46 -5.95
N ILE A 165 -9.88 3.82 -6.09
CA ILE A 165 -10.68 3.53 -7.31
C ILE A 165 -10.02 4.19 -8.53
N ILE A 166 -9.65 5.46 -8.42
CA ILE A 166 -8.96 6.20 -9.50
C ILE A 166 -7.60 5.55 -9.79
N ALA A 167 -6.80 5.27 -8.76
CA ALA A 167 -5.48 4.67 -8.91
C ALA A 167 -5.52 3.31 -9.65
N ASN A 168 -6.52 2.47 -9.35
CA ASN A 168 -6.70 1.17 -9.99
C ASN A 168 -6.94 1.25 -11.51
N ARG A 169 -7.41 2.40 -12.01
CA ARG A 169 -7.63 2.64 -13.45
C ARG A 169 -6.45 3.26 -14.17
N VAL A 170 -5.34 3.52 -13.48
CA VAL A 170 -4.09 3.94 -14.14
C VAL A 170 -3.52 2.76 -14.96
N PRO A 171 -3.39 2.88 -16.31
CA PRO A 171 -2.95 1.80 -17.18
C PRO A 171 -1.47 1.43 -16.98
N ASN A 172 -0.62 2.40 -16.64
CA ASN A 172 0.80 2.14 -16.39
C ASN A 172 0.96 1.42 -15.03
N PRO A 173 1.47 0.18 -15.01
CA PRO A 173 1.53 -0.61 -13.78
C PRO A 173 2.48 -0.03 -12.72
N PHE A 174 3.52 0.71 -13.13
CA PHE A 174 4.42 1.37 -12.16
C PHE A 174 3.71 2.54 -11.48
N PHE A 175 3.08 3.42 -12.26
CA PHE A 175 2.36 4.56 -11.70
C PHE A 175 1.17 4.14 -10.85
N ARG A 176 0.41 3.13 -11.30
CA ARG A 176 -0.64 2.48 -10.51
C ARG A 176 -0.10 2.00 -9.17
N PHE A 177 0.95 1.18 -9.19
CA PHE A 177 1.54 0.62 -7.97
C PHE A 177 1.98 1.71 -6.99
N PHE A 178 2.68 2.76 -7.46
CA PHE A 178 3.12 3.85 -6.58
C PHE A 178 1.95 4.64 -6.01
N CYS A 179 0.90 4.92 -6.79
CA CYS A 179 -0.27 5.63 -6.30
C CYS A 179 -1.00 4.82 -5.21
N ILE A 180 -1.24 3.53 -5.47
CA ILE A 180 -1.86 2.63 -4.48
C ILE A 180 -0.98 2.52 -3.23
N PHE A 181 0.33 2.40 -3.40
CA PHE A 181 1.27 2.29 -2.29
C PHE A 181 1.24 3.53 -1.38
N VAL A 182 1.24 4.74 -1.95
CA VAL A 182 1.17 5.98 -1.16
C VAL A 182 -0.16 6.06 -0.38
N ASN A 183 -1.27 5.69 -1.00
CA ASN A 183 -2.58 5.61 -0.34
C ASN A 183 -2.60 4.57 0.79
N HIS A 184 -1.96 3.42 0.58
CA HIS A 184 -1.81 2.38 1.58
C HIS A 184 -0.95 2.84 2.78
N VAL A 185 0.14 3.58 2.53
CA VAL A 185 0.97 4.15 3.61
C VAL A 185 0.18 5.17 4.42
N LEU A 186 -0.60 6.04 3.76
CA LEU A 186 -1.52 6.97 4.44
C LEU A 186 -2.54 6.21 5.32
N PHE A 187 -3.15 5.17 4.76
CA PHE A 187 -4.14 4.33 5.45
C PHE A 187 -3.56 3.64 6.69
N THR A 188 -2.34 3.14 6.60
CA THR A 188 -1.72 2.35 7.68
C THR A 188 -1.00 3.19 8.72
N SER A 189 -0.57 4.42 8.37
CA SER A 189 0.34 5.21 9.21
C SER A 189 -0.30 6.48 9.78
N ILE A 190 -1.17 7.17 9.02
CA ILE A 190 -1.78 8.45 9.43
C ILE A 190 -3.23 8.25 9.87
N THR A 191 -3.98 7.44 9.13
CA THR A 191 -5.42 7.22 9.38
C THR A 191 -5.73 6.68 10.78
N PRO A 192 -4.95 5.75 11.37
CA PRO A 192 -5.22 5.27 12.73
C PRO A 192 -5.12 6.39 13.77
N LYS A 193 -4.18 7.33 13.60
CA LYS A 193 -4.05 8.52 14.46
C LYS A 193 -5.31 9.37 14.34
N ALA A 194 -5.77 9.58 13.11
CA ALA A 194 -6.95 10.37 12.80
C ALA A 194 -8.27 9.76 13.29
N VAL A 195 -8.37 8.44 13.35
CA VAL A 195 -9.49 7.71 13.96
C VAL A 195 -9.43 7.80 15.49
N ALA A 196 -8.23 7.76 16.08
CA ALA A 196 -8.06 7.76 17.54
C ALA A 196 -8.42 9.10 18.20
N ILE A 197 -8.14 10.23 17.54
CA ILE A 197 -8.46 11.57 18.08
C ILE A 197 -9.72 12.21 17.49
N GLY A 198 -10.32 11.57 16.47
CA GLY A 198 -11.44 12.12 15.72
C GLY A 198 -11.02 13.21 14.73
N GLN A 199 -11.93 13.59 13.82
CA GLN A 199 -11.75 14.77 12.96
C GLN A 199 -12.69 15.89 13.36
N THR A 200 -12.35 17.07 12.88
CA THR A 200 -13.24 18.22 12.87
C THR A 200 -14.20 18.10 11.70
N ARG A 201 -15.44 18.53 11.90
CA ARG A 201 -16.45 18.60 10.83
C ARG A 201 -16.00 19.37 9.57
N PRO A 202 -15.27 20.50 9.68
CA PRO A 202 -14.71 21.19 8.51
C PRO A 202 -13.82 20.32 7.61
N PHE A 203 -13.05 19.39 8.17
CA PHE A 203 -12.24 18.47 7.36
C PHE A 203 -13.14 17.62 6.47
N SER A 204 -14.11 16.94 7.08
CA SER A 204 -14.95 15.99 6.34
C SER A 204 -15.83 16.70 5.33
N ASP A 205 -16.37 17.88 5.67
CA ASP A 205 -17.17 18.69 4.73
C ASP A 205 -16.33 19.09 3.49
N HIS A 206 -15.06 19.48 3.68
CA HIS A 206 -14.15 19.78 2.56
C HIS A 206 -13.92 18.55 1.67
N VAL A 207 -13.55 17.41 2.26
CA VAL A 207 -13.26 16.18 1.51
C VAL A 207 -14.45 15.72 0.70
N ILE A 208 -15.66 15.72 1.29
CA ILE A 208 -16.89 15.36 0.61
C ILE A 208 -17.13 16.26 -0.60
N HIS A 209 -17.10 17.58 -0.40
CA HIS A 209 -17.37 18.53 -1.48
C HIS A 209 -16.36 18.40 -2.62
N ALA A 210 -15.08 18.27 -2.29
CA ALA A 210 -14.03 18.09 -3.28
C ALA A 210 -14.21 16.78 -4.06
N HIS A 211 -14.57 15.67 -3.41
CA HIS A 211 -14.82 14.39 -4.09
C HIS A 211 -16.02 14.47 -5.03
N GLU A 212 -17.10 15.16 -4.64
CA GLU A 212 -18.25 15.41 -5.51
C GLU A 212 -17.86 16.18 -6.77
N GLU A 213 -17.14 17.31 -6.63
CA GLU A 213 -16.67 18.11 -7.77
C GLU A 213 -15.71 17.32 -8.68
N ILE A 214 -14.84 16.50 -8.10
CA ILE A 214 -13.92 15.63 -8.86
C ILE A 214 -14.71 14.59 -9.65
N ILE A 215 -15.73 13.95 -9.08
CA ILE A 215 -16.59 12.99 -9.79
C ILE A 215 -17.24 13.68 -11.00
N GLU A 216 -17.83 14.86 -10.81
CA GLU A 216 -18.47 15.61 -11.90
C GLU A 216 -17.50 15.91 -13.04
N ALA A 217 -16.28 16.35 -12.72
CA ALA A 217 -15.26 16.62 -13.72
C ALA A 217 -14.78 15.34 -14.44
N LEU A 218 -14.63 14.23 -13.71
CA LEU A 218 -14.26 12.94 -14.29
C LEU A 218 -15.36 12.40 -15.22
N GLU A 219 -16.63 12.53 -14.86
CA GLU A 219 -17.78 12.12 -15.70
C GLU A 219 -17.91 12.97 -16.96
N ALA A 220 -17.64 14.27 -16.86
CA ALA A 220 -17.53 15.17 -17.99
C ALA A 220 -16.30 14.90 -18.87
N ARG A 221 -15.40 14.00 -18.44
CA ARG A 221 -14.09 13.72 -19.06
C ARG A 221 -13.22 14.99 -19.19
N ASP A 222 -13.39 15.94 -18.29
CA ASP A 222 -12.59 17.16 -18.24
C ASP A 222 -11.32 16.91 -17.42
N ALA A 223 -10.29 16.42 -18.11
CA ALA A 223 -9.01 16.06 -17.49
C ALA A 223 -8.31 17.26 -16.84
N ASP A 224 -8.48 18.47 -17.40
CA ASP A 224 -7.87 19.68 -16.84
C ASP A 224 -8.55 20.05 -15.52
N ARG A 225 -9.88 20.14 -15.54
CA ARG A 225 -10.66 20.46 -14.33
C ARG A 225 -10.48 19.41 -13.23
N ALA A 226 -10.56 18.12 -13.57
CA ALA A 226 -10.40 17.04 -12.60
C ALA A 226 -9.00 17.06 -11.96
N SER A 227 -7.96 17.38 -12.73
CA SER A 227 -6.59 17.51 -12.22
C SER A 227 -6.42 18.70 -11.29
N GLU A 228 -7.01 19.85 -11.62
CA GLU A 228 -6.93 21.06 -10.78
C GLU A 228 -7.66 20.85 -9.46
N LEU A 229 -8.86 20.26 -9.50
CA LEU A 229 -9.64 19.91 -8.32
C LEU A 229 -8.90 18.91 -7.44
N MET A 230 -8.30 17.88 -8.02
CA MET A 230 -7.50 16.90 -7.27
C MET A 230 -6.28 17.55 -6.61
N ALA A 231 -5.61 18.47 -7.29
CA ALA A 231 -4.46 19.18 -6.72
C ALA A 231 -4.88 20.02 -5.50
N ALA A 232 -5.96 20.79 -5.62
CA ALA A 232 -6.48 21.60 -4.53
C ALA A 232 -6.95 20.75 -3.33
N HIS A 233 -7.68 19.66 -3.61
CA HIS A 233 -8.14 18.69 -2.61
C HIS A 233 -6.98 18.11 -1.81
N VAL A 234 -5.94 17.62 -2.48
CA VAL A 234 -4.80 16.98 -1.81
C VAL A 234 -4.00 18.00 -0.99
N GLU A 235 -3.83 19.22 -1.50
CA GLU A 235 -3.13 20.29 -0.78
C GLU A 235 -3.87 20.66 0.53
N GLU A 236 -5.18 20.92 0.45
CA GLU A 236 -5.98 21.32 1.61
C GLU A 236 -6.14 20.17 2.61
N ALA A 237 -6.46 18.96 2.14
CA ALA A 237 -6.50 17.77 2.99
C ALA A 237 -5.14 17.49 3.65
N GLY A 238 -4.03 17.78 2.97
CA GLY A 238 -2.68 17.64 3.50
C GLY A 238 -2.38 18.62 4.62
N SER A 239 -2.78 19.88 4.48
CA SER A 239 -2.66 20.87 5.55
C SER A 239 -3.42 20.43 6.80
N LEU A 240 -4.67 20.01 6.63
CA LEU A 240 -5.50 19.61 7.77
C LEU A 240 -5.04 18.28 8.40
N ALA A 241 -4.52 17.34 7.60
CA ALA A 241 -3.95 16.09 8.10
C ALA A 241 -2.67 16.34 8.92
N ALA A 242 -1.83 17.30 8.51
CA ALA A 242 -0.66 17.72 9.28
C ALA A 242 -1.07 18.34 10.63
N ASP A 243 -2.11 19.18 10.65
CA ASP A 243 -2.64 19.74 11.89
C ASP A 243 -3.21 18.66 12.81
N LEU A 244 -3.91 17.67 12.24
CA LEU A 244 -4.41 16.53 12.98
C LEU A 244 -3.27 15.73 13.60
N GLU A 245 -2.24 15.41 12.83
CA GLU A 245 -1.10 14.64 13.31
C GLU A 245 -0.33 15.39 14.41
N PHE A 246 -0.13 16.70 14.25
CA PHE A 246 0.45 17.55 15.28
C PHE A 246 -0.38 17.52 16.59
N ASN A 247 -1.72 17.57 16.47
CA ASN A 247 -2.60 17.47 17.62
C ASN A 247 -2.54 16.10 18.29
N PHE A 248 -2.44 15.02 17.51
CA PHE A 248 -2.25 13.67 18.01
C PHE A 248 -0.95 13.56 18.81
N ASP A 249 0.17 14.01 18.24
CA ASP A 249 1.48 13.96 18.89
C ASP A 249 1.46 14.75 20.21
N ARG A 250 0.87 15.95 20.20
CA ARG A 250 0.70 16.75 21.42
C ARG A 250 -0.14 16.02 22.48
N ALA A 251 -1.22 15.36 22.08
CA ALA A 251 -2.10 14.65 22.99
C ALA A 251 -1.44 13.40 23.62
N LEU A 252 -0.46 12.79 22.95
CA LEU A 252 0.36 11.72 23.54
C LEU A 252 1.24 12.22 24.71
N PHE A 253 1.65 13.49 24.70
CA PHE A 253 2.44 14.08 25.79
C PHE A 253 1.59 14.66 26.93
N ASP A 254 0.26 14.68 26.78
CA ASP A 254 -0.67 15.10 27.82
C ASP A 254 -1.08 13.91 28.70
N PRO A 255 -0.87 13.96 30.04
CA PRO A 255 -1.14 12.82 30.93
C PRO A 255 -2.61 12.37 31.00
N ILE A 256 -3.55 13.24 30.66
CA ILE A 256 -5.00 12.97 30.70
C ILE A 256 -5.48 12.50 29.33
N LEU A 257 -5.10 13.20 28.26
CA LEU A 257 -5.55 12.86 26.91
C LEU A 257 -4.91 11.56 26.41
N SER A 258 -3.64 11.30 26.74
CA SER A 258 -2.95 10.07 26.33
C SER A 258 -3.64 8.79 26.83
N GLN A 259 -4.32 8.83 27.98
CA GLN A 259 -5.09 7.70 28.50
C GLN A 259 -6.39 7.44 27.74
N GLN A 260 -6.84 8.40 26.93
CA GLN A 260 -8.09 8.32 26.16
C GLN A 260 -7.83 7.96 24.68
N ILE A 261 -6.57 7.99 24.24
CA ILE A 261 -6.18 7.67 22.86
C ILE A 261 -6.04 6.15 22.69
N ASP A 262 -6.94 5.57 21.91
CA ASP A 262 -6.93 4.15 21.58
C ASP A 262 -6.53 3.89 20.12
N VAL A 263 -5.22 3.96 19.86
CA VAL A 263 -4.65 3.66 18.52
C VAL A 263 -4.76 2.18 18.18
N ALA A 264 -4.67 1.28 19.17
CA ALA A 264 -4.79 -0.15 18.94
C ALA A 264 -6.20 -0.52 18.47
N GLY A 265 -7.24 -0.04 19.14
CA GLY A 265 -8.63 -0.23 18.70
C GLY A 265 -8.92 0.49 17.38
N ALA A 266 -8.29 1.63 17.10
CA ALA A 266 -8.38 2.27 15.79
C ALA A 266 -7.81 1.37 14.67
N LEU A 267 -6.64 0.77 14.88
CA LEU A 267 -6.04 -0.18 13.95
C LEU A 267 -6.92 -1.42 13.76
N GLU A 268 -7.47 -1.99 14.82
CA GLU A 268 -8.36 -3.15 14.75
C GLU A 268 -9.62 -2.85 13.92
N ARG A 269 -10.26 -1.69 14.14
CA ARG A 269 -11.42 -1.27 13.34
C ARG A 269 -11.06 -1.09 11.87
N LEU A 270 -9.86 -0.58 11.55
CA LEU A 270 -9.41 -0.36 10.17
C LEU A 270 -9.02 -1.65 9.42
N GLN A 271 -8.66 -2.75 10.09
CA GLN A 271 -8.20 -3.98 9.43
C GLN A 271 -9.20 -4.57 8.42
N GLY A 272 -10.50 -4.37 8.66
CA GLY A 272 -11.57 -4.82 7.76
C GLY A 272 -11.80 -3.95 6.53
N HIS A 273 -11.17 -2.77 6.48
CA HIS A 273 -11.45 -1.74 5.48
C HIS A 273 -10.23 -1.33 4.65
N ASP A 274 -9.15 -2.14 4.62
CA ASP A 274 -7.95 -1.85 3.84
C ASP A 274 -8.28 -1.68 2.34
N PRO A 275 -8.17 -0.45 1.79
CA PRO A 275 -8.54 -0.15 0.41
C PRO A 275 -7.74 -0.96 -0.61
N SER A 276 -6.49 -1.30 -0.27
CA SER A 276 -5.61 -2.07 -1.16
C SER A 276 -6.05 -3.53 -1.36
N ARG A 277 -6.97 -4.03 -0.51
CA ARG A 277 -7.51 -5.40 -0.62
C ARG A 277 -8.78 -5.49 -1.46
N VAL A 278 -9.39 -4.35 -1.79
CA VAL A 278 -10.57 -4.30 -2.66
C VAL A 278 -10.10 -4.40 -4.10
N VAL A 279 -10.02 -5.64 -4.61
CA VAL A 279 -9.69 -5.88 -6.02
C VAL A 279 -10.85 -5.37 -6.88
N SER A 280 -10.60 -4.36 -7.71
CA SER A 280 -11.58 -3.89 -8.70
C SER A 280 -12.01 -5.07 -9.59
N PRO A 281 -13.33 -5.38 -9.70
CA PRO A 281 -13.82 -6.34 -10.66
C PRO A 281 -13.44 -5.87 -12.07
N GLY A 282 -12.62 -6.64 -12.79
CA GLY A 282 -12.29 -6.35 -14.19
C GLY A 282 -10.80 -6.17 -14.52
N LEU A 283 -9.92 -6.05 -13.53
CA LEU A 283 -8.49 -6.28 -13.73
C LEU A 283 -8.26 -7.79 -13.83
N LYS A 284 -8.58 -8.37 -14.99
CA LYS A 284 -8.09 -9.72 -15.29
C LYS A 284 -6.57 -9.65 -15.27
N ASP A 285 -5.98 -10.45 -14.41
CA ASP A 285 -4.56 -10.76 -14.47
C ASP A 285 -4.26 -11.41 -15.83
N ASP A 286 -3.94 -10.59 -16.83
CA ASP A 286 -3.25 -11.04 -18.05
C ASP A 286 -1.87 -11.61 -17.70
#